data_AF-A0A1X7DK17-F1
#
_entry.id   AF-A0A1X7DK17-F1
#
_cell.length_a   1.000
_cell.length_b   1.000
_cell.length_c   1.000
_cell.angle_alpha   90.00
_cell.angle_beta   90.00
_cell.angle_gamma   90.00
#
_symmetry.space_group_name_H-M   'P 1'
#
loop_
_entity.id
_entity.type
_entity.pdbx_description
1 polymer ?
#
loop_
_entity_poly.entity_id
_entity_poly.type
_entity_poly.pdbx_seq_one_letter_code
_entity_poly.pdbx_strand_id
1 'polypeptide(L)'
;MKHAMKHAAFLAALLLAGPALSETKVAPSWGPGADDAAFTRMLAASFKDKGIAKIDRLTQDETQAFCSDPEAAASPAAAEKRLRIEAANLATVKWPSDGKWLGDWKEGEKIAQSGRGNTWTDKPGEPNGGNCYNCHQISPTEISYGTIGPSLLQYGALRGRDEETMKAAWAKIYNAKSANACSNMPRAGHMGILGETQIKHLMALLFDPNSPVNAQSNSAKSGPAQ
;
A
#
# COMPACT_ATOMS: atom_id res chain seq x y z
N MET A 1 -59.57 -6.19 71.22
CA MET A 1 -60.55 -5.69 70.24
C MET A 1 -59.80 -5.35 68.96
N LYS A 2 -60.20 -5.97 67.84
CA LYS A 2 -59.56 -5.86 66.54
C LYS A 2 -60.08 -4.61 65.84
N HIS A 3 -59.20 -3.69 65.43
CA HIS A 3 -59.54 -2.71 64.41
C HIS A 3 -58.63 -2.89 63.20
N ALA A 4 -59.29 -3.15 62.08
CA ALA A 4 -58.72 -3.29 60.76
C ALA A 4 -58.34 -1.91 60.20
N MET A 5 -57.25 -1.87 59.44
CA MET A 5 -57.01 -0.81 58.46
C MET A 5 -56.38 -1.42 57.21
N LYS A 6 -57.14 -1.31 56.11
CA LYS A 6 -56.78 -1.68 54.74
C LYS A 6 -56.19 -0.44 54.07
N HIS A 7 -54.95 -0.48 53.59
CA HIS A 7 -54.43 0.40 52.54
C HIS A 7 -53.43 -0.42 51.71
N ALA A 8 -53.83 -0.92 50.54
CA ALA A 8 -53.71 -0.28 49.23
C ALA A 8 -52.25 -0.23 48.74
N ALA A 9 -51.94 -1.12 47.79
CA ALA A 9 -50.68 -1.24 47.09
C ALA A 9 -50.44 -0.07 46.12
N PHE A 10 -49.20 0.40 46.01
CA PHE A 10 -48.66 1.02 44.80
C PHE A 10 -47.15 0.73 44.73
N LEU A 11 -46.77 -0.25 43.91
CA LEU A 11 -45.41 -0.38 43.39
C LEU A 11 -45.24 0.65 42.26
N ALA A 12 -44.42 1.67 42.48
CA ALA A 12 -43.97 2.56 41.42
C ALA A 12 -42.69 1.99 40.80
N ALA A 13 -42.81 1.33 39.65
CA ALA A 13 -41.67 0.98 38.81
C ALA A 13 -41.26 2.23 38.00
N LEU A 14 -40.20 2.92 38.42
CA LEU A 14 -39.55 3.95 37.62
C LEU A 14 -38.73 3.28 36.49
N LEU A 15 -39.31 3.23 35.30
CA LEU A 15 -38.57 3.00 34.05
C LEU A 15 -37.85 4.31 33.69
N LEU A 16 -36.57 4.42 34.05
CA LEU A 16 -35.66 5.43 33.54
C LEU A 16 -35.32 5.11 32.07
N ALA A 17 -36.16 5.55 31.14
CA ALA A 17 -35.81 5.63 29.73
C ALA A 17 -34.79 6.76 29.56
N GLY A 18 -33.50 6.42 29.62
CA GLY A 18 -32.43 7.33 29.21
C GLY A 18 -32.52 7.60 27.70
N PRO A 19 -32.23 8.82 27.22
CA PRO A 19 -32.18 9.08 25.80
C PRO A 19 -31.05 8.23 25.20
N ALA A 20 -31.42 7.31 24.30
CA ALA A 20 -30.46 6.70 23.41
C ALA A 20 -29.89 7.81 22.53
N LEU A 21 -28.69 8.29 22.87
CA LEU A 21 -27.86 9.04 21.95
C LEU A 21 -27.54 8.09 20.80
N SER A 22 -28.34 8.19 19.74
CA SER A 22 -28.04 7.58 18.47
C SER A 22 -26.77 8.26 17.97
N GLU A 23 -25.61 7.65 18.21
CA GLU A 23 -24.38 7.98 17.50
C GLU A 23 -24.68 7.79 16.01
N THR A 24 -25.02 8.88 15.33
CA THR A 24 -24.87 8.95 13.89
C THR A 24 -23.40 8.66 13.62
N LYS A 25 -23.12 7.44 13.16
CA LYS A 25 -21.85 7.08 12.54
C LYS A 25 -21.68 7.98 11.33
N VAL A 26 -21.16 9.17 11.56
CA VAL A 26 -20.55 9.95 10.49
C VAL A 26 -19.32 9.13 10.12
N ALA A 27 -19.34 8.58 8.91
CA ALA A 27 -18.14 7.98 8.35
C ALA A 27 -17.01 9.01 8.49
N PRO A 28 -15.79 8.61 8.89
CA PRO A 28 -14.65 9.49 8.73
C PRO A 28 -14.65 9.96 7.27
N SER A 29 -14.60 11.28 7.11
CA SER A 29 -14.35 12.00 5.88
C SER A 29 -13.41 13.14 6.28
N TRP A 30 -12.67 13.74 5.33
CA TRP A 30 -11.74 14.85 5.59
C TRP A 30 -12.43 16.16 6.01
N GLY A 31 -13.56 16.08 6.70
CA GLY A 31 -14.48 17.16 7.00
C GLY A 31 -15.64 17.21 6.00
N PRO A 32 -16.71 17.96 6.32
CA PRO A 32 -17.80 18.21 5.40
C PRO A 32 -17.29 18.72 4.03
N GLY A 33 -17.71 18.05 2.96
CA GLY A 33 -17.45 18.46 1.59
C GLY A 33 -16.21 17.86 0.91
N ALA A 34 -15.44 16.99 1.59
CA ALA A 34 -14.22 16.40 1.04
C ALA A 34 -14.40 15.45 -0.17
N ASP A 35 -15.64 15.11 -0.50
CA ASP A 35 -16.03 14.18 -1.56
C ASP A 35 -17.34 14.63 -2.24
N ASP A 36 -17.78 15.86 -1.99
CA ASP A 36 -19.05 16.36 -2.53
C ASP A 36 -18.90 16.92 -3.96
N ALA A 37 -20.02 17.33 -4.54
CA ALA A 37 -20.05 17.90 -5.88
C ALA A 37 -19.25 19.22 -5.98
N ALA A 38 -19.10 19.97 -4.88
CA ALA A 38 -18.29 21.19 -4.87
C ALA A 38 -16.79 20.86 -4.91
N PHE A 39 -16.33 19.88 -4.13
CA PHE A 39 -14.94 19.41 -4.18
C PHE A 39 -14.59 18.79 -5.53
N THR A 40 -15.48 17.98 -6.09
CA THR A 40 -15.30 17.41 -7.43
C THR A 40 -15.17 18.52 -8.50
N ARG A 41 -16.01 19.56 -8.44
CA ARG A 41 -15.92 20.72 -9.34
C ARG A 41 -14.63 21.52 -9.12
N MET A 42 -14.21 21.71 -7.87
CA MET A 42 -12.96 22.38 -7.53
C MET A 42 -11.78 21.64 -8.17
N LEU A 43 -11.65 20.33 -7.96
CA LEU A 43 -10.60 19.52 -8.60
C LEU A 43 -10.62 19.66 -10.12
N ALA A 44 -11.80 19.52 -10.75
CA ALA A 44 -11.91 19.61 -12.21
C ALA A 44 -11.50 21.00 -12.75
N ALA A 45 -11.75 22.08 -12.02
CA ALA A 45 -11.43 23.44 -12.43
C ALA A 45 -10.00 23.90 -12.06
N SER A 46 -9.36 23.27 -11.06
CA SER A 46 -8.03 23.66 -10.58
C SER A 46 -6.87 23.06 -11.38
N PHE A 47 -7.10 21.97 -12.13
CA PHE A 47 -6.05 21.27 -12.87
C PHE A 47 -6.28 21.36 -14.38
N LYS A 48 -5.18 21.29 -15.14
CA LYS A 48 -5.19 21.23 -16.60
C LYS A 48 -4.13 20.26 -17.09
N ASP A 49 -4.34 19.74 -18.29
CA ASP A 49 -3.37 18.90 -18.97
C ASP A 49 -2.01 19.61 -19.16
N LYS A 50 -0.93 18.84 -19.01
CA LYS A 50 0.43 19.30 -19.33
C LYS A 50 1.32 18.13 -19.72
N GLY A 51 1.81 18.14 -20.96
CA GLY A 51 2.62 17.03 -21.50
C GLY A 51 1.84 15.71 -21.46
N ILE A 52 2.45 14.68 -20.87
CA ILE A 52 1.85 13.36 -20.65
C ILE A 52 0.97 13.28 -19.39
N ALA A 53 0.97 14.30 -18.54
CA ALA A 53 0.10 14.38 -17.38
C ALA A 53 -1.26 14.95 -17.80
N LYS A 54 -2.28 14.10 -17.75
CA LYS A 54 -3.65 14.41 -18.16
C LYS A 54 -4.56 14.48 -16.92
N ILE A 55 -5.67 15.22 -17.04
CA ILE A 55 -6.66 15.37 -15.97
C ILE A 55 -7.36 14.05 -15.59
N ASP A 56 -7.33 13.04 -16.47
CA ASP A 56 -7.88 11.71 -16.18
C ASP A 56 -7.23 11.03 -14.97
N ARG A 57 -5.98 11.38 -14.64
CA ARG A 57 -5.24 10.93 -13.44
C ARG A 57 -5.88 11.37 -12.12
N LEU A 58 -6.81 12.32 -12.15
CA LEU A 58 -7.61 12.72 -10.98
C LEU A 58 -8.74 11.71 -10.70
N THR A 59 -9.08 10.87 -11.67
CA THR A 59 -10.10 9.84 -11.51
C THR A 59 -9.54 8.72 -10.65
N GLN A 60 -10.18 8.51 -9.50
CA GLN A 60 -9.82 7.44 -8.59
C GLN A 60 -10.52 6.15 -8.99
N ASP A 61 -9.78 5.04 -8.99
CA ASP A 61 -10.40 3.72 -8.94
C ASP A 61 -10.94 3.40 -7.54
N GLU A 62 -11.65 2.28 -7.41
CA GLU A 62 -12.26 1.85 -6.16
C GLU A 62 -11.23 1.71 -5.02
N THR A 63 -10.00 1.25 -5.32
CA THR A 63 -8.95 1.09 -4.31
C THR A 63 -8.43 2.44 -3.83
N GLN A 64 -8.24 3.39 -4.76
CA GLN A 64 -7.82 4.75 -4.45
C GLN A 64 -8.89 5.49 -3.65
N ALA A 65 -10.15 5.42 -4.06
CA ALA A 65 -11.26 6.03 -3.35
C ALA A 65 -11.38 5.45 -1.92
N PHE A 66 -11.34 4.12 -1.79
CA PHE A 66 -11.39 3.45 -0.48
C PHE A 66 -10.24 3.88 0.44
N CYS A 67 -9.01 3.94 -0.08
CA CYS A 67 -7.84 4.30 0.72
C CYS A 67 -7.62 5.81 0.86
N SER A 68 -8.49 6.66 0.29
CA SER A 68 -8.38 8.12 0.45
C SER A 68 -8.75 8.57 1.85
N ASP A 69 -9.55 7.79 2.57
CA ASP A 69 -9.78 7.99 4.01
C ASP A 69 -9.10 6.87 4.82
N PRO A 70 -7.89 7.12 5.37
CA PRO A 70 -7.14 6.09 6.08
C PRO A 70 -7.79 5.70 7.41
N GLU A 71 -8.55 6.59 8.06
CA GLU A 71 -9.22 6.28 9.32
C GLU A 71 -10.41 5.34 9.08
N ALA A 72 -11.26 5.69 8.11
CA ALA A 72 -12.37 4.84 7.68
C ALA A 72 -11.85 3.50 7.17
N ALA A 73 -10.81 3.52 6.32
CA ALA A 73 -10.22 2.31 5.74
C ALA A 73 -9.55 1.41 6.80
N ALA A 74 -9.02 1.97 7.89
CA ALA A 74 -8.43 1.21 9.00
C ALA A 74 -9.45 0.73 10.04
N SER A 75 -10.67 1.29 10.03
CA SER A 75 -11.71 0.95 11.02
C SER A 75 -12.04 -0.56 11.05
N PRO A 76 -12.47 -1.11 12.20
CA PRO A 76 -12.93 -2.51 12.27
C PRO A 76 -14.07 -2.82 11.30
N ALA A 77 -14.98 -1.86 11.08
CA ALA A 77 -16.11 -2.00 10.15
C ALA A 77 -15.67 -2.19 8.69
N ALA A 78 -14.49 -1.69 8.31
CA ALA A 78 -13.95 -1.82 6.95
C ALA A 78 -13.20 -3.15 6.70
N ALA A 79 -13.11 -4.06 7.69
CA ALA A 79 -12.30 -5.28 7.56
C ALA A 79 -12.66 -6.15 6.34
N GLU A 80 -13.95 -6.42 6.13
CA GLU A 80 -14.40 -7.19 4.96
C GLU A 80 -14.11 -6.46 3.65
N LYS A 81 -14.23 -5.13 3.64
CA LYS A 81 -13.92 -4.32 2.46
C LYS A 81 -12.43 -4.35 2.14
N ARG A 82 -11.53 -4.28 3.14
CA ARG A 82 -10.08 -4.43 2.94
C ARG A 82 -9.73 -5.74 2.27
N LEU A 83 -10.29 -6.85 2.75
CA LEU A 83 -10.06 -8.17 2.15
C LEU A 83 -10.56 -8.25 0.70
N ARG A 84 -11.72 -7.66 0.40
CA ARG A 84 -12.23 -7.57 -0.97
C ARG A 84 -11.32 -6.74 -1.87
N ILE A 85 -10.82 -5.60 -1.38
CA ILE A 85 -9.87 -4.75 -2.10
C ILE A 85 -8.55 -5.48 -2.35
N GLU A 86 -8.02 -6.21 -1.38
CA GLU A 86 -6.81 -7.03 -1.52
C GLU A 86 -7.00 -8.11 -2.58
N ALA A 87 -8.10 -8.87 -2.51
CA ALA A 87 -8.43 -9.90 -3.50
C ALA A 87 -8.59 -9.32 -4.91
N ALA A 88 -9.28 -8.18 -5.04
CA ALA A 88 -9.45 -7.49 -6.31
C ALA A 88 -8.10 -7.03 -6.88
N ASN A 89 -7.22 -6.44 -6.06
CA ASN A 89 -5.89 -6.03 -6.49
C ASN A 89 -5.00 -7.23 -6.85
N LEU A 90 -5.08 -8.34 -6.10
CA LEU A 90 -4.37 -9.58 -6.43
C LEU A 90 -4.80 -10.13 -7.79
N ALA A 91 -6.09 -10.10 -8.11
CA ALA A 91 -6.61 -10.55 -9.41
C ALA A 91 -6.07 -9.72 -10.59
N THR A 92 -5.57 -8.51 -10.36
CA THR A 92 -4.92 -7.68 -11.40
C THR A 92 -3.47 -8.05 -11.67
N VAL A 93 -2.84 -8.86 -10.81
CA VAL A 93 -1.43 -9.21 -10.93
C VAL A 93 -1.24 -10.11 -12.15
N LYS A 94 -0.43 -9.63 -13.10
CA LYS A 94 0.04 -10.44 -14.23
C LYS A 94 1.34 -11.10 -13.84
N TRP A 95 1.33 -12.44 -13.79
CA TRP A 95 2.52 -13.25 -13.54
C TRP A 95 3.48 -13.22 -14.74
N PRO A 96 4.77 -13.57 -14.56
CA PRO A 96 5.73 -13.63 -15.66
C PRO A 96 5.19 -14.48 -16.81
N SER A 97 5.15 -13.91 -18.02
CA SER A 97 4.54 -14.56 -19.18
C SER A 97 5.32 -15.78 -19.69
N ASP A 98 6.61 -15.86 -19.36
CA ASP A 98 7.55 -16.92 -19.76
C ASP A 98 7.95 -17.84 -18.59
N GLY A 99 7.34 -17.68 -17.42
CA GLY A 99 7.70 -18.41 -16.20
C GLY A 99 9.07 -18.05 -15.62
N LYS A 100 9.80 -17.07 -16.18
CA LYS A 100 11.09 -16.60 -15.66
C LYS A 100 10.89 -15.41 -14.73
N TRP A 101 11.27 -15.59 -13.48
CA TRP A 101 11.04 -14.57 -12.45
C TRP A 101 12.15 -13.53 -12.35
N LEU A 102 13.38 -13.90 -12.73
CA LEU A 102 14.57 -13.05 -12.55
C LEU A 102 15.11 -12.57 -13.89
N GLY A 103 15.41 -11.27 -13.96
CA GLY A 103 16.19 -10.65 -15.03
C GLY A 103 17.64 -10.43 -14.61
N ASP A 104 18.22 -9.32 -15.07
CA ASP A 104 19.55 -8.81 -14.66
C ASP A 104 19.44 -7.87 -13.44
N TRP A 105 20.15 -8.19 -12.36
CA TRP A 105 20.19 -7.39 -11.14
C TRP A 105 20.84 -6.02 -11.33
N LYS A 106 21.77 -5.86 -12.29
CA LYS A 106 22.44 -4.59 -12.57
C LYS A 106 21.47 -3.56 -13.15
N GLU A 107 20.58 -4.00 -14.03
CA GLU A 107 19.48 -3.17 -14.52
C GLU A 107 18.45 -2.92 -13.40
N GLY A 108 18.25 -3.90 -12.51
CA GLY A 108 17.41 -3.75 -11.32
C GLY A 108 17.88 -2.61 -10.43
N GLU A 109 19.18 -2.52 -10.16
CA GLU A 109 19.78 -1.42 -9.38
C GLU A 109 19.52 -0.06 -10.04
N LYS A 110 19.72 0.07 -11.36
CA LYS A 110 19.42 1.32 -12.09
C LYS A 110 17.95 1.72 -12.00
N ILE A 111 17.03 0.75 -12.10
CA ILE A 111 15.59 0.99 -11.97
C ILE A 111 15.25 1.42 -10.53
N ALA A 112 15.83 0.75 -9.53
CA ALA A 112 15.61 1.07 -8.12
C ALA A 112 16.09 2.48 -7.74
N GLN A 113 17.18 2.94 -8.35
CA GLN A 113 17.76 4.28 -8.15
C GLN A 113 16.99 5.38 -8.90
N SER A 114 16.40 5.07 -10.06
CA SER A 114 15.75 6.08 -10.89
C SER A 114 14.42 6.53 -10.29
N GLY A 115 14.29 7.84 -10.02
CA GLY A 115 13.03 8.50 -9.66
C GLY A 115 12.29 9.15 -10.84
N ARG A 116 12.76 8.93 -12.08
CA ARG A 116 12.22 9.56 -13.28
C ARG A 116 10.96 8.88 -13.79
N GLY A 117 10.18 9.62 -14.59
CA GLY A 117 9.07 9.09 -15.35
C GLY A 117 7.70 9.56 -14.86
N ASN A 118 6.73 9.51 -15.76
CA ASN A 118 5.33 9.87 -15.52
C ASN A 118 5.07 11.29 -14.97
N THR A 119 6.02 12.22 -14.96
CA THR A 119 5.76 13.62 -14.58
C THR A 119 5.28 14.47 -15.76
N TRP A 120 4.84 15.71 -15.51
CA TRP A 120 4.41 16.64 -16.57
C TRP A 120 5.57 17.19 -17.42
N THR A 121 6.82 16.98 -16.99
CA THR A 121 8.04 17.36 -17.73
C THR A 121 8.68 16.21 -18.48
N ASP A 122 8.35 14.96 -18.14
CA ASP A 122 8.86 13.79 -18.84
C ASP A 122 8.23 13.66 -20.23
N LYS A 123 8.98 13.07 -21.15
CA LYS A 123 8.52 12.86 -22.53
C LYS A 123 7.84 11.49 -22.66
N PRO A 124 6.89 11.35 -23.61
CA PRO A 124 6.33 10.04 -23.93
C PRO A 124 7.43 9.03 -24.29
N GLY A 125 7.34 7.82 -23.75
CA GLY A 125 8.27 6.73 -24.04
C GLY A 125 9.60 6.76 -23.29
N GLU A 126 9.86 7.77 -22.44
CA GLU A 126 11.01 7.72 -21.54
C GLU A 126 10.84 6.59 -20.50
N PRO A 127 11.90 5.85 -20.18
CA PRO A 127 11.81 4.75 -19.23
C PRO A 127 11.51 5.28 -17.82
N ASN A 128 10.47 4.74 -17.20
CA ASN A 128 10.15 5.02 -15.80
C ASN A 128 11.10 4.27 -14.87
N GLY A 129 11.47 4.93 -13.77
CA GLY A 129 12.17 4.30 -12.66
C GLY A 129 11.22 3.71 -11.62
N GLY A 130 11.77 2.87 -10.74
CA GLY A 130 11.07 2.28 -9.61
C GLY A 130 11.14 3.12 -8.34
N ASN A 131 12.09 4.06 -8.27
CA ASN A 131 12.31 4.97 -7.15
C ASN A 131 12.36 4.28 -5.77
N CYS A 132 12.89 3.07 -5.73
CA CYS A 132 12.76 2.18 -4.59
C CYS A 132 13.59 2.68 -3.39
N TYR A 133 14.77 3.26 -3.64
CA TYR A 133 15.62 3.82 -2.59
C TYR A 133 14.98 5.00 -1.85
N ASN A 134 14.01 5.73 -2.44
CA ASN A 134 13.28 6.77 -1.70
C ASN A 134 12.45 6.24 -0.53
N CYS A 135 12.20 4.93 -0.47
CA CYS A 135 11.39 4.32 0.59
C CYS A 135 12.10 3.20 1.35
N HIS A 136 13.09 2.56 0.73
CA HIS A 136 13.71 1.34 1.26
C HIS A 136 15.23 1.46 1.25
N GLN A 137 15.87 0.94 2.30
CA GLN A 137 17.25 0.50 2.22
C GLN A 137 17.32 -0.81 1.41
N ILE A 138 18.17 -0.91 0.38
CA ILE A 138 18.23 -2.08 -0.51
C ILE A 138 19.66 -2.64 -0.60
N SER A 139 20.60 -1.88 -1.16
CA SER A 139 22.02 -2.25 -1.17
C SER A 139 22.72 -1.86 0.15
N PRO A 140 23.69 -2.66 0.62
CA PRO A 140 24.52 -2.29 1.78
C PRO A 140 25.47 -1.11 1.49
N THR A 141 25.73 -0.78 0.23
CA THR A 141 26.67 0.28 -0.15
C THR A 141 25.99 1.61 -0.48
N GLU A 142 24.67 1.63 -0.68
CA GLU A 142 23.92 2.86 -0.93
C GLU A 142 23.57 3.52 0.41
N ILE A 143 24.01 4.77 0.58
CA ILE A 143 23.80 5.53 1.81
C ILE A 143 22.58 6.44 1.73
N SER A 144 22.11 6.74 0.52
CA SER A 144 20.94 7.58 0.24
C SER A 144 19.70 6.71 0.10
N TYR A 145 19.04 6.42 1.23
CA TYR A 145 17.80 5.65 1.25
C TYR A 145 16.76 6.22 2.22
N GLY A 146 15.49 5.93 1.96
CA GLY A 146 14.36 6.27 2.81
C GLY A 146 13.98 5.14 3.77
N THR A 147 13.08 5.47 4.70
CA THR A 147 12.63 4.58 5.79
C THR A 147 11.10 4.49 5.91
N ILE A 148 10.38 4.91 4.85
CA ILE A 148 8.92 4.77 4.78
C ILE A 148 8.53 3.29 4.70
N GLY A 149 9.29 2.50 3.94
CA GLY A 149 9.16 1.07 3.85
C GLY A 149 10.22 0.36 4.70
N PRO A 150 10.07 -0.96 4.93
CA PRO A 150 11.07 -1.76 5.62
C PRO A 150 12.38 -1.83 4.84
N SER A 151 13.49 -2.08 5.53
CA SER A 151 14.75 -2.46 4.88
C SER A 151 14.57 -3.75 4.07
N LEU A 152 15.14 -3.77 2.87
CA LEU A 152 15.19 -4.88 1.93
C LEU A 152 16.62 -5.44 1.79
N LEU A 153 17.54 -5.07 2.69
CA LEU A 153 18.85 -5.71 2.78
C LEU A 153 18.70 -7.22 2.89
N GLN A 154 19.51 -7.95 2.13
CA GLN A 154 19.58 -9.41 2.16
C GLN A 154 18.21 -10.07 1.91
N TYR A 155 17.30 -9.43 1.17
CA TYR A 155 15.91 -9.87 1.05
C TYR A 155 15.79 -11.34 0.65
N GLY A 156 16.45 -11.73 -0.44
CA GLY A 156 16.46 -13.10 -0.94
C GLY A 156 17.27 -14.05 -0.07
N ALA A 157 18.39 -13.60 0.50
CA ALA A 157 19.18 -14.42 1.43
C ALA A 157 18.41 -14.79 2.71
N LEU A 158 17.56 -13.88 3.21
CA LEU A 158 16.77 -14.08 4.43
C LEU A 158 15.47 -14.87 4.19
N ARG A 159 14.89 -14.77 2.99
CA ARG A 159 13.56 -15.34 2.69
C ARG A 159 13.60 -16.59 1.83
N GLY A 160 14.73 -16.87 1.17
CA GLY A 160 14.81 -17.94 0.19
C GLY A 160 14.14 -17.56 -1.14
N ARG A 161 13.92 -18.57 -1.98
CA ARG A 161 13.46 -18.42 -3.37
C ARG A 161 12.44 -19.50 -3.76
N ASP A 162 11.69 -20.02 -2.80
CA ASP A 162 10.57 -20.91 -3.09
C ASP A 162 9.47 -20.17 -3.88
N GLU A 163 8.57 -20.93 -4.48
CA GLU A 163 7.53 -20.38 -5.36
C GLU A 163 6.62 -19.37 -4.66
N GLU A 164 6.27 -19.61 -3.39
CA GLU A 164 5.41 -18.74 -2.61
C GLU A 164 6.09 -17.39 -2.37
N THR A 165 7.35 -17.42 -1.93
CA THR A 165 8.18 -16.22 -1.72
C THR A 165 8.33 -15.41 -3.02
N MET A 166 8.60 -16.07 -4.14
CA MET A 166 8.75 -15.41 -5.44
C MET A 166 7.44 -14.77 -5.91
N LYS A 167 6.30 -15.47 -5.77
CA LYS A 167 4.97 -14.93 -6.09
C LYS A 167 4.61 -13.75 -5.20
N ALA A 168 4.87 -13.83 -3.89
CA ALA A 168 4.58 -12.77 -2.95
C ALA A 168 5.36 -11.49 -3.27
N ALA A 169 6.67 -11.60 -3.54
CA ALA A 169 7.49 -10.44 -3.90
C ALA A 169 7.11 -9.84 -5.25
N TRP A 170 6.82 -10.68 -6.26
CA TRP A 170 6.32 -10.20 -7.55
C TRP A 170 5.00 -9.45 -7.40
N ALA A 171 4.03 -10.04 -6.71
CA ALA A 171 2.75 -9.39 -6.45
C ALA A 171 2.94 -8.06 -5.70
N LYS A 172 3.88 -8.00 -4.75
CA LYS A 172 4.20 -6.78 -4.01
C LYS A 172 4.74 -5.67 -4.92
N ILE A 173 5.63 -5.98 -5.87
CA ILE A 173 6.15 -5.00 -6.83
C ILE A 173 5.08 -4.62 -7.87
N TYR A 174 4.33 -5.60 -8.38
CA TYR A 174 3.35 -5.40 -9.43
C TYR A 174 2.13 -4.59 -8.92
N ASN A 175 1.56 -5.02 -7.80
CA ASN A 175 0.43 -4.36 -7.14
C ASN A 175 0.54 -4.53 -5.62
N ALA A 176 1.26 -3.61 -4.97
CA ALA A 176 1.54 -3.67 -3.53
C ALA A 176 0.30 -3.71 -2.62
N LYS A 177 -0.88 -3.36 -3.16
CA LYS A 177 -2.16 -3.35 -2.46
C LYS A 177 -2.87 -4.71 -2.48
N SER A 178 -2.31 -5.72 -3.14
CA SER A 178 -2.85 -7.08 -3.22
C SER A 178 -2.80 -7.88 -1.91
N ALA A 179 -1.95 -7.47 -0.96
CA ALA A 179 -1.78 -8.13 0.34
C ALA A 179 -1.76 -7.12 1.51
N ASN A 180 -2.02 -5.85 1.20
CA ASN A 180 -2.17 -4.76 2.17
C ASN A 180 -2.94 -3.64 1.46
N ALA A 181 -4.27 -3.65 1.59
CA ALA A 181 -5.21 -2.82 0.81
C ALA A 181 -4.76 -1.37 0.62
N CYS A 182 -4.23 -0.74 1.68
CA CYS A 182 -3.83 0.68 1.67
C CYS A 182 -2.33 0.89 1.83
N SER A 183 -1.49 -0.06 1.40
CA SER A 183 -0.04 0.10 1.35
C SER A 183 0.36 1.40 0.62
N ASN A 184 1.33 2.14 1.18
CA ASN A 184 1.89 3.35 0.57
C ASN A 184 2.76 3.07 -0.66
N MET A 185 3.19 1.81 -0.84
CA MET A 185 3.96 1.42 -2.01
C MET A 185 3.09 1.50 -3.28
N PRO A 186 3.57 2.12 -4.38
CA PRO A 186 2.81 2.21 -5.61
C PRO A 186 2.45 0.85 -6.21
N ARG A 187 1.33 0.79 -6.95
CA ARG A 187 0.94 -0.39 -7.74
C ARG A 187 1.63 -0.40 -9.10
N ALA A 188 2.95 -0.53 -9.11
CA ALA A 188 3.79 -0.14 -10.23
C ALA A 188 3.49 -0.88 -11.54
N GLY A 189 3.27 -2.19 -11.49
CA GLY A 189 2.89 -2.98 -12.66
C GLY A 189 1.44 -2.73 -13.09
N HIS A 190 0.51 -2.71 -12.13
CA HIS A 190 -0.92 -2.50 -12.41
C HIS A 190 -1.20 -1.14 -13.05
N MET A 191 -0.52 -0.08 -12.59
CA MET A 191 -0.66 1.28 -13.13
C MET A 191 0.18 1.53 -14.39
N GLY A 192 0.87 0.51 -14.93
CA GLY A 192 1.72 0.65 -16.11
C GLY A 192 2.97 1.51 -15.90
N ILE A 193 3.38 1.74 -14.64
CA ILE A 193 4.60 2.47 -14.32
C ILE A 193 5.81 1.61 -14.72
N LEU A 194 5.79 0.32 -14.36
CA LEU A 194 6.85 -0.62 -14.68
C LEU A 194 6.33 -1.76 -15.56
N GLY A 195 7.07 -2.08 -16.62
CA GLY A 195 6.81 -3.25 -17.46
C GLY A 195 7.35 -4.55 -16.87
N GLU A 196 6.92 -5.69 -17.42
CA GLU A 196 7.29 -7.03 -16.93
C GLU A 196 8.82 -7.22 -16.82
N THR A 197 9.57 -6.80 -17.85
CA THR A 197 11.05 -6.89 -17.85
C THR A 197 11.67 -6.09 -16.71
N GLN A 198 11.18 -4.88 -16.44
CA GLN A 198 11.68 -4.05 -15.34
C GLN A 198 11.39 -4.70 -13.97
N ILE A 199 10.23 -5.32 -13.82
CA ILE A 199 9.87 -6.07 -12.61
C ILE A 199 10.80 -7.29 -12.45
N LYS A 200 11.10 -8.04 -13.52
CA LYS A 200 12.09 -9.14 -13.47
C LYS A 200 13.47 -8.67 -13.03
N HIS A 201 13.91 -7.49 -13.50
CA HIS A 201 15.17 -6.89 -13.08
C HIS A 201 15.18 -6.53 -11.58
N LEU A 202 14.09 -5.95 -11.07
CA LEU A 202 13.94 -5.67 -9.63
C LEU A 202 13.88 -6.96 -8.79
N MET A 203 13.21 -7.99 -9.29
CA MET A 203 13.22 -9.31 -8.64
C MET A 203 14.64 -9.89 -8.59
N ALA A 204 15.43 -9.75 -9.67
CA ALA A 204 16.83 -10.16 -9.68
C ALA A 204 17.67 -9.36 -8.68
N LEU A 205 17.45 -8.05 -8.56
CA LEU A 205 18.11 -7.24 -7.53
C LEU A 205 17.86 -7.79 -6.12
N LEU A 206 16.62 -8.21 -5.82
CA LEU A 206 16.26 -8.73 -4.49
C LEU A 206 16.68 -10.18 -4.25
N PHE A 207 16.70 -11.04 -5.27
CA PHE A 207 16.84 -12.49 -5.11
C PHE A 207 18.03 -13.14 -5.79
N ASP A 208 18.71 -12.50 -6.74
CA ASP A 208 19.90 -13.08 -7.36
C ASP A 208 21.00 -13.21 -6.28
N PRO A 209 21.59 -14.41 -6.08
CA PRO A 209 22.69 -14.59 -5.14
C PRO A 209 23.92 -13.73 -5.46
N ASN A 210 24.09 -13.33 -6.73
CA ASN A 210 25.17 -12.45 -7.18
C ASN A 210 24.83 -10.96 -7.04
N SER A 211 23.59 -10.62 -6.68
CA SER A 211 23.23 -9.24 -6.34
C SER A 211 23.94 -8.82 -5.05
N PRO A 212 24.56 -7.63 -5.01
CA PRO A 212 25.23 -7.14 -3.80
C PRO A 212 24.27 -6.97 -2.61
N VAL A 213 22.96 -6.86 -2.87
CA VAL A 213 21.90 -6.85 -1.84
C VAL A 213 21.96 -8.09 -0.95
N ASN A 214 22.32 -9.24 -1.51
CA ASN A 214 22.34 -10.54 -0.83
C ASN A 214 23.72 -10.94 -0.32
N ALA A 215 24.74 -10.08 -0.49
CA ALA A 215 26.04 -10.33 0.10
C ALA A 215 25.93 -10.25 1.63
N GLN A 216 26.36 -11.30 2.33
CA GLN A 216 26.51 -11.24 3.77
C GLN A 216 27.58 -10.20 4.10
N SER A 217 27.31 -9.31 5.07
CA SER A 217 28.38 -8.50 5.60
C SER A 217 29.41 -9.45 6.21
N ASN A 218 30.67 -9.36 5.77
CA ASN A 218 31.78 -10.13 6.35
C ASN A 218 32.03 -9.81 7.85
N SER A 219 31.17 -9.00 8.48
CA SER A 219 31.25 -8.55 9.87
C SER A 219 31.03 -9.67 10.90
N ALA A 220 30.55 -10.85 10.52
CA ALA A 220 30.35 -11.97 11.45
C ALA A 220 31.54 -12.95 11.53
N LYS A 221 32.62 -12.75 10.76
CA LYS A 221 33.81 -13.64 10.77
C LYS A 221 35.06 -13.04 11.44
N SER A 222 34.96 -11.85 12.03
CA SER A 222 36.03 -11.25 12.84
C SER A 222 35.58 -11.06 14.29
N GLY A 223 35.24 -12.17 14.96
CA GLY A 223 35.39 -12.20 16.41
C GLY A 223 36.89 -12.19 16.73
N PRO A 224 37.35 -11.44 17.75
CA PRO A 224 38.77 -11.43 18.08
C PRO A 224 39.17 -12.84 18.52
N ALA A 225 40.19 -13.39 17.88
CA ALA A 225 40.99 -14.43 18.51
C ALA A 225 41.72 -13.78 19.70
N GLN A 226 41.18 -13.96 20.89
CA GLN A 226 41.88 -13.90 22.18
C GLN A 226 41.32 -15.01 23.06
#